data_AF-A0A6J7TT83-F1
#
_entry.id   AF-A0A6J7TT83-F1
#
_cell.length_a   1.000
_cell.length_b   1.000
_cell.length_c   1.000
_cell.angle_alpha   90.00
_cell.angle_beta   90.00
_cell.angle_gamma   90.00
#
_symmetry.space_group_name_H-M   'P 1'
#
loop_
_entity.id
_entity.type
_entity.pdbx_description
1 polymer ?
#
loop_
_entity_poly.entity_id
_entity_poly.type
_entity_poly.pdbx_seq_one_letter_code
_entity_poly.pdbx_strand_id
1 'polypeptide(L)'
;MIHNGIEYGMMAAFAEGLAIFEAADEMTPAYDLDIPAITEVWRRGSVVASWLLDLTAQALVESEELTEYSTQVSDSGEGRWTVQAAIEAGIPAHVLSASLYARFASRNNDEFANRVLSAMRYKFGGHNEKPQSSSNKGN
;
A
#
# COMPACT_ATOMS: atom_id res chain seq x y z
N MET A 1 4.70 -3.72 20.46
CA MET A 1 4.24 -2.31 20.54
C MET A 1 4.94 -1.48 19.47
N ILE A 2 6.12 -0.87 19.69
CA ILE A 2 6.78 -0.03 18.65
C ILE A 2 7.25 -0.83 17.43
N HIS A 3 7.78 -2.05 17.63
CA HIS A 3 8.27 -2.88 16.52
C HIS A 3 7.18 -3.17 15.48
N ASN A 4 5.92 -3.33 15.90
CA ASN A 4 4.79 -3.51 14.98
C ASN A 4 4.53 -2.28 14.12
N GLY A 5 4.71 -1.08 14.69
CA GLY A 5 4.70 0.17 13.91
C GLY A 5 5.81 0.18 12.87
N ILE A 6 7.03 -0.23 13.24
CA ILE A 6 8.17 -0.34 12.31
C ILE A 6 7.86 -1.35 11.19
N GLU A 7 7.32 -2.52 11.53
CA GLU A 7 6.89 -3.54 10.58
C GLU A 7 5.84 -2.99 9.60
N TYR A 8 4.91 -2.15 10.05
CA TYR A 8 3.93 -1.51 9.16
C TYR A 8 4.59 -0.65 8.09
N GLY A 9 5.61 0.12 8.49
CA GLY A 9 6.41 0.94 7.58
C GLY A 9 7.20 0.09 6.59
N MET A 10 7.84 -0.99 7.06
CA MET A 10 8.59 -1.91 6.19
C MET A 10 7.69 -2.61 5.18
N MET A 11 6.55 -3.15 5.63
CA MET A 11 5.57 -3.80 4.75
C MET A 11 5.03 -2.82 3.70
N ALA A 12 4.70 -1.58 4.10
CA ALA A 12 4.23 -0.56 3.17
C ALA A 12 5.30 -0.22 2.13
N ALA A 13 6.56 -0.04 2.55
CA ALA A 13 7.65 0.25 1.62
C ALA A 13 7.88 -0.87 0.59
N PHE A 14 7.80 -2.14 0.99
CA PHE A 14 7.87 -3.26 0.04
C PHE A 14 6.67 -3.27 -0.91
N ALA A 15 5.45 -3.16 -0.39
CA ALA A 15 4.23 -3.18 -1.20
C ALA A 15 4.20 -2.05 -2.23
N GLU A 16 4.52 -0.82 -1.82
CA GLU A 16 4.60 0.34 -2.72
C GLU A 16 5.68 0.15 -3.79
N GLY A 17 6.85 -0.36 -3.41
CA GLY A 17 7.95 -0.62 -4.36
C GLY A 17 7.59 -1.68 -5.41
N LEU A 18 6.91 -2.75 -5.00
CA LEU A 18 6.48 -3.81 -5.92
C LEU A 18 5.34 -3.36 -6.84
N ALA A 19 4.38 -2.58 -6.32
CA ALA A 19 3.32 -1.98 -7.14
C ALA A 19 3.89 -1.01 -8.20
N ILE A 20 5.01 -0.34 -7.92
CA ILE A 20 5.71 0.47 -8.92
C ILE A 20 6.30 -0.40 -10.04
N PHE A 21 6.81 -1.60 -9.73
CA PHE A 21 7.27 -2.53 -10.77
C PHE A 21 6.11 -3.05 -11.63
N GLU A 22 5.02 -3.46 -11.01
CA GLU A 22 3.81 -3.88 -11.73
C GLU A 22 3.32 -2.75 -12.67
N ALA A 23 3.26 -1.52 -12.17
CA ALA A 23 2.89 -0.37 -13.00
C ALA A 23 3.93 -0.06 -14.09
N ALA A 24 5.21 -0.40 -13.90
CA ALA A 24 6.25 -0.19 -14.90
C ALA A 24 6.07 -1.12 -16.11
N ASP A 25 5.52 -2.31 -15.94
CA ASP A 25 5.22 -3.22 -17.05
C ASP A 25 4.09 -2.70 -17.95
N GLU A 26 3.21 -1.85 -17.42
CA GLU A 26 2.19 -1.15 -18.21
C GLU A 26 2.73 0.11 -18.93
N MET A 27 3.97 0.54 -18.68
CA MET A 27 4.55 1.73 -19.31
C MET A 27 4.93 1.47 -20.78
N THR A 28 5.29 2.54 -21.51
CA THR A 28 5.73 2.44 -22.91
C THR A 28 7.13 3.04 -23.10
N PRO A 29 8.16 2.22 -23.43
CA PRO A 29 8.10 0.76 -23.57
C PRO A 29 7.90 0.06 -22.23
N ALA A 30 7.30 -1.14 -22.27
CA ALA A 30 7.16 -2.01 -21.10
C ALA A 30 8.53 -2.53 -20.65
N TYR A 31 8.70 -2.72 -19.34
CA TYR A 31 9.96 -3.18 -18.77
C TYR A 31 10.10 -4.72 -18.74
N ASP A 32 8.99 -5.47 -18.75
CA ASP A 32 8.94 -6.94 -18.74
C ASP A 32 9.65 -7.51 -17.50
N LEU A 33 9.17 -7.12 -16.31
CA LEU A 33 9.80 -7.43 -15.03
C LEU A 33 9.27 -8.73 -14.42
N ASP A 34 10.18 -9.67 -14.16
CA ASP A 34 9.90 -10.87 -13.35
C ASP A 34 9.98 -10.50 -11.85
N ILE A 35 8.86 -10.01 -11.29
CA ILE A 35 8.78 -9.57 -9.89
C ILE A 35 9.12 -10.70 -8.90
N PRO A 36 8.63 -11.96 -9.06
CA PRO A 36 9.06 -13.07 -8.23
C PRO A 36 10.58 -13.28 -8.24
N ALA A 37 11.22 -13.29 -9.41
CA ALA A 37 12.68 -13.46 -9.51
C ALA A 37 13.44 -12.28 -8.89
N ILE A 38 12.96 -11.04 -9.08
CA ILE A 38 13.55 -9.84 -8.47
C ILE A 38 13.55 -9.96 -6.94
N THR A 39 12.41 -10.35 -6.35
CA THR A 39 12.33 -10.49 -4.89
C THR A 39 13.21 -11.63 -4.37
N GLU A 40 13.35 -12.74 -5.10
CA GLU A 40 14.30 -13.81 -4.77
C GLU A 40 15.76 -13.35 -4.74
N VAL A 41 16.16 -12.51 -5.70
CA VAL A 41 17.51 -11.92 -5.72
C VAL A 41 17.74 -11.04 -4.50
N TRP A 42 16.74 -10.24 -4.09
CA TRP A 42 16.87 -9.34 -2.94
C TRP A 42 17.02 -10.09 -1.62
N ARG A 43 16.61 -11.36 -1.51
CA ARG A 43 16.81 -12.16 -0.29
C ARG A 43 18.29 -12.42 0.01
N ARG A 44 19.18 -12.28 -0.97
CA ARG A 44 20.60 -12.66 -0.86
C ARG A 44 21.51 -11.48 -1.13
N GLY A 45 22.16 -10.97 -0.08
CA GLY A 45 23.19 -9.94 -0.19
C GLY A 45 22.67 -8.52 -0.41
N SER A 46 21.36 -8.29 -0.43
CA SER A 46 20.79 -6.96 -0.42
C SER A 46 20.73 -6.38 1.01
N VAL A 47 20.72 -5.04 1.11
CA VAL A 47 20.56 -4.33 2.40
C VAL A 47 19.14 -4.50 2.96
N VAL A 48 18.15 -4.78 2.10
CA VAL A 48 16.74 -4.93 2.48
C VAL A 48 16.38 -6.37 2.85
N ALA A 49 17.34 -7.29 2.80
CA ALA A 49 17.15 -8.68 3.19
C ALA A 49 16.61 -8.79 4.62
N SER A 50 15.46 -9.44 4.76
CA SER A 50 14.74 -9.54 6.02
C SER A 50 13.74 -10.70 5.96
N TRP A 51 13.26 -11.14 7.12
CA TRP A 51 12.23 -12.16 7.19
C TRP A 51 10.93 -11.75 6.48
N LEU A 52 10.57 -10.45 6.52
CA LEU A 52 9.40 -9.94 5.78
C LEU A 52 9.59 -10.12 4.27
N LEU A 53 10.78 -9.80 3.74
CA LEU A 53 11.09 -10.03 2.33
C LEU A 53 11.07 -11.53 1.97
N ASP A 54 11.56 -12.40 2.87
CA ASP A 54 11.49 -13.85 2.66
C ASP A 54 10.04 -14.32 2.48
N LEU A 55 9.10 -13.80 3.29
CA LEU A 55 7.67 -14.12 3.19
C LEU A 55 7.06 -13.56 1.90
N THR A 56 7.40 -12.32 1.54
CA THR A 56 6.92 -11.69 0.31
C THR A 56 7.34 -12.46 -0.94
N ALA A 57 8.61 -12.86 -1.03
CA ALA A 57 9.10 -13.65 -2.16
C ALA A 57 8.42 -15.03 -2.24
N GLN A 58 8.19 -15.69 -1.09
CA GLN A 58 7.43 -16.96 -1.05
C GLN A 58 6.02 -16.78 -1.59
N ALA A 59 5.29 -15.75 -1.16
CA ALA A 59 3.94 -15.47 -1.63
C ALA A 59 3.90 -15.20 -3.15
N LEU A 60 4.85 -14.44 -3.68
CA LEU A 60 4.94 -14.14 -5.12
C LEU A 60 5.31 -15.36 -5.98
N VAL A 61 6.08 -16.30 -5.44
CA VAL A 61 6.37 -17.58 -6.11
C VAL A 61 5.13 -18.48 -6.12
N GLU A 62 4.32 -18.45 -5.06
CA GLU A 62 3.07 -19.21 -4.98
C GLU A 62 1.96 -18.62 -5.88
N SER A 63 1.89 -17.29 -5.95
CA SER A 63 0.91 -16.55 -6.75
C SER A 63 1.48 -15.18 -7.15
N GLU A 64 1.88 -15.05 -8.41
CA GLU A 64 2.47 -13.82 -8.95
C GLU A 64 1.50 -12.64 -8.88
N GLU A 65 0.22 -12.89 -9.18
CA GLU A 65 -0.84 -11.87 -9.22
C GLU A 65 -1.51 -11.64 -7.86
N LEU A 66 -1.23 -12.47 -6.85
CA LEU A 66 -1.74 -12.36 -5.48
C LEU A 66 -3.28 -12.25 -5.36
N THR A 67 -4.03 -12.72 -6.37
CA THR A 67 -5.50 -12.55 -6.47
C THR A 67 -6.31 -13.22 -5.37
N GLU A 68 -5.72 -14.15 -4.62
CA GLU A 68 -6.31 -14.81 -3.47
C GLU A 68 -6.32 -13.92 -2.20
N TYR A 69 -5.55 -12.82 -2.20
CA TYR A 69 -5.44 -11.92 -1.07
C TYR A 69 -6.40 -10.72 -1.19
N SER A 70 -6.82 -10.18 -0.05
CA SER A 70 -7.69 -9.00 0.03
C SER A 70 -6.91 -7.72 -0.27
N THR A 71 -7.52 -6.79 -1.01
CA THR A 71 -7.00 -5.42 -1.18
C THR A 71 -7.16 -4.56 0.07
N GLN A 72 -7.95 -5.02 1.04
CA GLN A 72 -8.17 -4.36 2.32
C GLN A 72 -7.25 -4.93 3.40
N VAL A 73 -6.35 -4.10 3.92
CA VAL A 73 -5.39 -4.49 4.95
C VAL A 73 -5.88 -4.05 6.34
N SER A 74 -5.92 -4.99 7.28
CA SER A 74 -6.31 -4.72 8.67
C SER A 74 -5.18 -4.07 9.49
N ASP A 75 -5.55 -3.47 10.61
CA ASP A 75 -4.62 -2.99 11.63
C ASP A 75 -4.96 -3.65 12.97
N SER A 76 -3.95 -4.16 13.67
CA SER A 76 -4.08 -4.89 14.94
C SER A 76 -4.19 -3.96 16.16
N GLY A 77 -4.06 -2.65 15.95
CA GLY A 77 -4.12 -1.60 16.97
C GLY A 77 -2.76 -1.09 17.45
N GLU A 78 -1.70 -1.91 17.38
CA GLU A 78 -0.35 -1.51 17.81
C GLU A 78 0.24 -0.39 16.92
N GLY A 79 -0.10 -0.39 15.63
CA GLY A 79 0.25 0.71 14.73
C GLY A 79 -0.42 2.03 15.15
N ARG A 80 -1.69 1.99 15.58
CA ARG A 80 -2.40 3.17 16.11
C ARG A 80 -1.76 3.65 17.40
N TRP A 81 -1.48 2.74 18.32
CA TRP A 81 -0.82 3.07 19.57
C TRP A 81 0.54 3.74 19.32
N THR A 82 1.31 3.22 18.37
CA THR A 82 2.64 3.77 18.04
C THR A 82 2.54 5.21 17.54
N VAL A 83 1.58 5.52 16.66
CA VAL A 83 1.36 6.88 16.16
C VAL A 83 0.83 7.80 17.27
N GLN A 84 -0.08 7.32 18.13
CA GLN A 84 -0.57 8.09 19.26
C GLN A 84 0.55 8.44 20.25
N ALA A 85 1.39 7.47 20.60
CA ALA A 85 2.53 7.68 21.49
C ALA A 85 3.52 8.71 20.91
N ALA A 86 3.75 8.68 19.59
CA ALA A 86 4.59 9.67 18.92
C ALA A 86 4.02 11.10 19.04
N ILE A 87 2.71 11.27 18.89
CA ILE A 87 2.02 12.56 19.08
C ILE A 87 2.14 13.05 20.52
N GLU A 88 1.86 12.18 21.50
CA GLU A 88 1.95 12.52 22.92
C GLU A 88 3.38 12.92 23.33
N ALA A 89 4.37 12.26 22.74
CA ALA A 89 5.79 12.57 22.96
C ALA A 89 6.31 13.78 22.15
N GLY A 90 5.52 14.33 21.23
CA GLY A 90 5.95 15.41 20.33
C GLY A 90 7.04 14.99 19.33
N ILE A 91 7.07 13.72 18.94
CA ILE A 91 8.07 13.15 18.03
C ILE A 91 7.47 12.91 16.63
N PRO A 92 8.10 13.39 15.55
CA PRO A 92 7.62 13.13 14.19
C PRO A 92 7.80 11.66 13.79
N ALA A 93 6.73 11.01 13.35
CA ALA A 93 6.71 9.59 12.95
C ALA A 93 6.16 9.40 11.52
N HIS A 94 6.70 10.15 10.54
CA HIS A 94 6.14 10.26 9.18
C HIS A 94 5.88 8.91 8.49
N VAL A 95 6.87 8.02 8.47
CA VAL A 95 6.75 6.69 7.81
C VAL A 95 5.69 5.84 8.50
N LEU A 96 5.68 5.83 9.84
CA LEU A 96 4.75 5.01 10.60
C LEU A 96 3.31 5.51 10.44
N SER A 97 3.11 6.83 10.51
CA SER A 97 1.82 7.47 10.27
C SER A 97 1.30 7.22 8.86
N ALA A 98 2.15 7.38 7.83
CA ALA A 98 1.76 7.11 6.44
C ALA A 98 1.35 5.66 6.24
N SER A 99 2.13 4.71 6.75
CA SER A 99 1.82 3.27 6.64
C SER A 99 0.51 2.89 7.35
N LEU A 100 0.17 3.57 8.46
CA LEU A 100 -1.11 3.38 9.14
C LEU A 100 -2.27 3.97 8.33
N TYR A 101 -2.11 5.17 7.77
CA TYR A 101 -3.15 5.82 6.96
C TYR A 101 -3.43 5.08 5.66
N ALA A 102 -2.41 4.49 5.03
CA ALA A 102 -2.59 3.64 3.85
C ALA A 102 -3.56 2.47 4.13
N ARG A 103 -3.50 1.86 5.33
CA ARG A 103 -4.44 0.80 5.77
C ARG A 103 -5.85 1.32 6.05
N PHE A 104 -6.00 2.60 6.35
CA PHE A 104 -7.32 3.22 6.49
C PHE A 104 -7.93 3.44 5.12
N ALA A 105 -7.15 4.00 4.19
CA ALA A 105 -7.55 4.21 2.80
C ALA A 105 -7.86 2.89 2.08
N SER A 106 -7.07 1.83 2.28
CA SER A 106 -7.32 0.50 1.70
C SER A 106 -8.67 -0.10 2.12
N ARG A 107 -9.28 0.41 3.19
CA ARG A 107 -10.61 0.00 3.69
C ARG A 107 -11.70 1.01 3.33
N ASN A 108 -11.46 1.85 2.33
CA ASN A 108 -12.39 2.87 1.84
C ASN A 108 -12.77 3.94 2.89
N ASN A 109 -11.98 4.12 3.96
CA ASN A 109 -12.27 5.12 4.99
C ASN A 109 -12.01 6.56 4.55
N ASP A 110 -11.50 6.76 3.33
CA ASP A 110 -11.26 8.06 2.71
C ASP A 110 -12.29 8.43 1.63
N GLU A 111 -13.28 7.57 1.35
CA GLU A 111 -14.29 7.80 0.31
C GLU A 111 -15.02 9.14 0.44
N PHE A 112 -15.46 9.49 1.66
CA PHE A 112 -16.17 10.74 1.88
C PHE A 112 -15.26 11.95 1.61
N ALA A 113 -14.00 11.89 2.06
CA ALA A 113 -13.01 12.94 1.80
C ALA A 113 -12.76 13.07 0.29
N ASN A 114 -12.61 11.96 -0.43
CA ASN A 114 -12.41 11.94 -1.87
C ASN A 114 -13.62 12.50 -2.64
N ARG A 115 -14.86 12.18 -2.22
CA ARG A 115 -16.08 12.76 -2.80
C ARG A 115 -16.15 14.27 -2.59
N VAL A 116 -15.75 14.75 -1.41
CA VAL A 116 -15.66 16.20 -1.12
C VAL A 116 -14.61 16.86 -2.02
N LEU A 117 -13.44 16.23 -2.23
CA LEU A 117 -12.41 16.74 -3.15
C LEU A 117 -12.90 16.83 -4.60
N SER A 118 -13.56 15.79 -5.12
CA SER A 118 -14.18 15.82 -6.46
C SER A 118 -15.21 16.94 -6.57
N ALA A 119 -16.05 17.12 -5.55
CA ALA A 119 -17.03 18.21 -5.52
C ALA A 119 -16.36 19.59 -5.53
N MET A 120 -15.26 19.79 -4.80
CA MET A 120 -14.48 21.03 -4.83
C MET A 120 -13.88 21.29 -6.22
N ARG A 121 -13.29 20.26 -6.85
CA ARG A 121 -12.72 20.38 -8.21
C ARG A 121 -13.79 20.72 -9.26
N TYR A 122 -14.98 20.18 -9.11
CA TYR A 122 -16.12 20.55 -9.95
C TYR A 122 -16.57 21.99 -9.71
N LYS A 123 -16.77 22.40 -8.45
CA LYS A 123 -17.29 23.73 -8.13
C LYS A 123 -16.30 24.86 -8.42
N PHE A 124 -15.01 24.64 -8.19
CA PHE A 124 -13.97 25.64 -8.42
C PHE A 124 -13.50 25.66 -9.88
N GLY A 125 -13.27 24.50 -10.49
CA GLY A 125 -12.61 24.38 -11.80
C GLY A 125 -13.46 23.79 -12.93
N GLY A 126 -14.71 23.40 -12.67
CA GLY A 126 -15.59 22.77 -13.66
C GLY A 126 -15.18 21.34 -14.05
N HIS A 127 -14.24 20.72 -13.32
CA HIS A 127 -13.79 19.35 -13.58
C HIS A 127 -14.93 18.36 -13.28
N ASN A 128 -15.39 17.63 -14.30
CA ASN A 128 -16.45 16.63 -14.14
C ASN A 128 -15.85 15.25 -13.86
N GLU A 129 -15.72 14.91 -12.59
CA GLU A 129 -15.33 13.57 -12.16
C GLU A 129 -16.59 12.73 -12.04
N LYS A 130 -16.85 11.90 -13.06
CA LYS A 130 -18.00 11.00 -13.04
C LYS A 130 -17.81 9.97 -11.93
N PRO A 131 -18.85 9.68 -11.11
CA PRO A 131 -18.80 8.51 -10.25
C PRO A 131 -18.50 7.29 -11.13
N GLN A 132 -17.48 6.51 -10.81
CA GLN A 132 -17.33 5.20 -11.44
C GLN A 132 -18.57 4.41 -11.06
N SER A 133 -19.43 4.12 -12.04
CA SER A 133 -20.55 3.22 -11.83
C SER A 133 -19.97 1.92 -11.31
N SER A 134 -20.38 1.49 -10.12
CA SER A 134 -20.13 0.14 -9.63
C SER A 134 -20.55 -0.81 -10.73
N SER A 135 -19.58 -1.38 -11.44
CA SER A 135 -19.82 -2.39 -12.46
C SER A 135 -20.38 -3.58 -11.70
N ASN A 136 -21.70 -3.64 -11.68
CA ASN A 136 -22.47 -4.79 -11.25
C ASN A 136 -22.07 -5.91 -12.23
N LYS A 137 -21.05 -6.70 -11.89
CA LYS A 137 -20.80 -7.99 -12.55
C LYS A 137 -21.92 -8.92 -12.08
N GLY A 138 -23.06 -8.81 -12.77
CA GLY A 138 -24.10 -9.81 -12.70
C GLY A 138 -23.66 -11.05 -13.48
N ASN A 139 -23.58 -12.17 -12.78
CA ASN A 139 -24.38 -13.38 -13.03
C ASN A 139 -24.25 -14.33 -11.84
#